data_AF-A0A849IQY5-F1
#
_entry.id   AF-A0A849IQY5-F1
#
_cell.length_a   1.000
_cell.length_b   1.000
_cell.length_c   1.000
_cell.angle_alpha   90.00
_cell.angle_beta   90.00
_cell.angle_gamma   90.00
#
_symmetry.space_group_name_H-M   'P 1'
#
loop_
_entity.id
_entity.type
_entity.pdbx_description
1 polymer ?
#
loop_
_entity_poly.entity_id
_entity_poly.type
_entity_poly.pdbx_seq_one_letter_code
_entity_poly.pdbx_strand_id
1 'polypeptide(L)'
;MGPTSSGPWTLKAAWIGSSWTWQPSSSIGAKYVLVWASNGPYTVPQVQASVLTTAAVPTTCTGLTLATSPAGSAISGGTVTISASSTCPANSTPEYSYFIGPSSSGPWALQAAWVGPTWTWQTSGKPAGTYYVLAWVSDGPYTVPQFQTSTAFQLSSAAPTTPTDPSPTSGSPTGASGPTTDPQTNLSSSFMASCWQAGYASLTCEQVEIANIDSALASEGLGPLVWPSALYSLPLAQQLFIVTNEERLARGLPPISGMATEADANALAGAQAAQDPQSQQLPGVIASFGNWAEDYGPLASDFDWMYNDGPGSFNVDCSSSGSAGCWVHRNDILANTAAAPLIAPGGYVWAAGAACVPNTSMTFLSNCDLEYALVPAASLSYDFTWAQALAEGAGAPTP
;
A
#
# COMPACT_ATOMS: atom_id res chain seq x y z
N MET A 1 12.24 -26.26 45.05
CA MET A 1 12.98 -26.68 43.84
C MET A 1 14.48 -26.65 44.13
N GLY A 2 15.24 -27.66 43.72
CA GLY A 2 16.66 -27.81 44.07
C GLY A 2 17.48 -28.53 43.00
N PRO A 3 18.82 -28.51 43.09
CA PRO A 3 19.70 -29.15 42.11
C PRO A 3 19.81 -30.66 42.28
N THR A 4 19.47 -31.21 43.46
CA THR A 4 19.52 -32.65 43.78
C THR A 4 18.23 -33.09 44.47
N SER A 5 18.03 -34.41 44.60
CA SER A 5 16.88 -34.99 45.32
C SER A 5 16.89 -34.71 46.82
N SER A 6 17.99 -34.21 47.38
CA SER A 6 18.16 -33.89 48.80
C SER A 6 18.32 -32.39 49.09
N GLY A 7 18.23 -31.53 48.07
CA GLY A 7 18.39 -30.07 48.20
C GLY A 7 19.80 -29.57 47.87
N PRO A 8 20.15 -28.31 48.22
CA PRO A 8 19.32 -27.32 48.92
C PRO A 8 18.06 -26.92 48.14
N TRP A 9 17.00 -26.58 48.87
CA TRP A 9 15.69 -26.27 48.29
C TRP A 9 15.41 -24.77 48.31
N THR A 10 15.02 -24.22 47.16
CA THR A 10 14.44 -22.88 47.05
C THR A 10 12.92 -22.99 47.02
N LEU A 11 12.23 -22.27 47.91
CA LEU A 11 10.77 -22.14 47.89
C LEU A 11 10.36 -21.34 46.65
N LYS A 12 9.43 -21.87 45.84
CA LYS A 12 8.94 -21.22 44.62
C LYS A 12 7.49 -20.75 44.72
N ALA A 13 6.69 -21.43 45.53
CA ALA A 13 5.34 -21.05 45.89
C ALA A 13 5.01 -21.69 47.25
N ALA A 14 4.10 -21.08 48.00
CA ALA A 14 3.59 -21.60 49.27
C ALA A 14 2.08 -21.36 49.35
N TRP A 15 1.36 -22.25 50.04
CA TRP A 15 -0.08 -22.10 50.33
C TRP A 15 -0.96 -21.93 49.09
N ILE A 16 -0.63 -22.68 48.05
CA ILE A 16 -1.38 -22.73 46.79
C ILE A 16 -2.27 -23.97 46.76
N GLY A 17 -3.22 -24.02 45.82
CA GLY A 17 -4.07 -25.19 45.58
C GLY A 17 -3.28 -26.40 45.04
N SER A 18 -3.99 -27.38 44.47
CA SER A 18 -3.41 -28.65 44.01
C SER A 18 -2.47 -28.55 42.80
N SER A 19 -2.28 -27.36 42.23
CA SER A 19 -1.49 -27.15 41.01
C SER A 19 -0.55 -25.96 41.10
N TRP A 20 0.66 -26.15 40.59
CA TRP A 20 1.66 -25.11 40.38
C TRP A 20 2.29 -25.27 39.00
N THR A 21 2.40 -24.18 38.24
CA THR A 21 3.04 -24.18 36.93
C THR A 21 4.43 -23.56 37.04
N TRP A 22 5.43 -24.29 36.58
CA TRP A 22 6.80 -23.79 36.46
C TRP A 22 7.06 -23.24 35.06
N GLN A 23 7.61 -22.03 34.96
CA GLN A 23 8.11 -21.47 33.71
C GLN A 23 9.65 -21.34 33.74
N PRO A 24 10.37 -22.12 32.93
CA PRO A 24 11.84 -22.13 32.91
C PRO A 24 12.38 -21.04 31.98
N SER A 25 12.30 -19.76 32.36
CA SER A 25 12.81 -18.68 31.49
C SER A 25 14.34 -18.51 31.53
N SER A 26 15.06 -19.16 32.46
CA SER A 26 16.52 -19.00 32.60
C SER A 26 17.27 -20.18 33.25
N SER A 27 16.60 -21.30 33.55
CA SER A 27 17.22 -22.44 34.23
C SER A 27 17.16 -23.69 33.37
N ILE A 28 18.28 -23.96 32.70
CA ILE A 28 18.47 -25.11 31.81
C ILE A 28 18.96 -26.30 32.65
N GLY A 29 18.52 -27.51 32.30
CA GLY A 29 18.96 -28.77 32.91
C GLY A 29 17.98 -29.36 33.93
N ALA A 30 18.39 -30.48 34.51
CA ALA A 30 17.58 -31.24 35.46
C ALA A 30 17.43 -30.49 36.80
N LYS A 31 16.20 -30.40 37.31
CA LYS A 31 15.84 -29.85 38.62
C LYS A 31 14.92 -30.81 39.35
N TYR A 32 15.08 -30.90 40.65
CA TYR A 32 14.10 -31.58 41.50
C TYR A 32 13.05 -30.59 41.97
N VAL A 33 11.78 -30.95 41.83
CA VAL A 33 10.65 -30.26 42.45
C VAL A 33 10.22 -31.07 43.65
N LEU A 34 10.24 -30.46 44.83
CA LEU A 34 9.73 -31.02 46.08
C LEU A 34 8.40 -30.34 46.38
N VAL A 35 7.37 -31.14 46.60
CA VAL A 35 6.03 -30.70 47.01
C VAL A 35 5.80 -31.15 48.44
N TRP A 36 5.33 -30.22 49.27
CA TRP A 36 4.92 -30.44 50.64
C TRP A 36 3.40 -30.32 50.74
N ALA A 37 2.77 -31.24 51.46
CA ALA A 37 1.36 -31.12 51.84
C ALA A 37 1.20 -31.31 53.35
N SER A 38 0.33 -30.51 53.94
CA SER A 38 -0.04 -30.55 55.35
C SER A 38 -1.49 -30.09 55.51
N ASN A 39 -2.24 -30.75 56.39
CA ASN A 39 -3.56 -30.31 56.84
C ASN A 39 -3.52 -29.64 58.25
N GLY A 40 -2.33 -29.33 58.76
CA GLY A 40 -2.07 -28.73 60.08
C GLY A 40 -1.18 -27.47 60.03
N PRO A 41 -0.63 -27.01 61.18
CA PRO A 41 0.18 -25.79 61.26
C PRO A 41 1.37 -25.79 60.30
N TYR A 42 1.61 -24.64 59.71
CA TYR A 42 2.38 -24.39 58.49
C TYR A 42 3.91 -24.54 58.57
N THR A 43 4.42 -25.21 59.61
CA THR A 43 5.86 -25.23 59.93
C THR A 43 6.55 -26.57 59.66
N VAL A 44 5.80 -27.66 59.44
CA VAL A 44 6.34 -29.01 59.12
C VAL A 44 5.44 -29.70 58.10
N PRO A 45 5.98 -30.28 56.99
CA PRO A 45 5.18 -31.07 56.07
C PRO A 45 4.73 -32.39 56.72
N GLN A 46 3.48 -32.78 56.52
CA GLN A 46 3.02 -34.12 56.92
C GLN A 46 3.44 -35.18 55.90
N VAL A 47 3.40 -34.82 54.62
CA VAL A 47 3.87 -35.65 53.52
C VAL A 47 4.64 -34.80 52.51
N GLN A 48 5.58 -35.45 51.82
CA GLN A 48 6.33 -34.82 50.75
C GLN A 48 6.56 -35.80 49.60
N ALA A 49 6.64 -35.27 48.39
CA ALA A 49 7.01 -36.00 47.19
C ALA A 49 7.96 -35.16 46.35
N SER A 50 8.90 -35.80 45.67
CA SER A 50 9.78 -35.12 44.73
C SER A 50 9.77 -35.76 43.35
N VAL A 51 9.93 -34.93 42.33
CA VAL A 51 10.02 -35.35 40.93
C VAL A 51 11.23 -34.68 40.27
N LEU A 52 11.97 -35.44 39.46
CA LEU A 52 12.98 -34.89 38.57
C LEU A 52 12.28 -34.34 37.33
N THR A 53 12.38 -33.03 37.12
CA THR A 53 11.97 -32.37 35.88
C THR A 53 13.20 -31.90 35.13
N THR A 54 13.17 -31.93 33.80
CA THR A 54 14.24 -31.38 32.96
C THR A 54 13.67 -30.24 32.16
N ALA A 55 14.25 -29.05 32.30
CA ALA A 55 14.06 -28.01 31.30
C ALA A 55 15.15 -28.16 30.24
N ALA A 56 14.76 -28.53 29.04
CA ALA A 56 15.59 -28.29 27.87
C ALA A 56 15.43 -26.81 27.46
N VAL A 57 16.48 -26.22 26.89
CA VAL A 57 16.27 -25.05 26.03
C VAL A 57 15.32 -25.53 24.93
N PRO A 58 14.26 -24.79 24.54
CA PRO A 58 13.64 -25.03 23.24
C PRO A 58 14.80 -24.99 22.25
N THR A 59 15.18 -26.13 21.70
CA THR A 59 16.21 -26.14 20.68
C THR A 59 15.59 -25.37 19.53
N THR A 60 16.01 -24.13 19.34
CA THR A 60 15.47 -23.27 18.29
C THR A 60 16.22 -23.57 17.00
N CYS A 61 15.69 -23.15 15.87
CA CYS A 61 16.46 -23.11 14.64
C CYS A 61 17.75 -22.29 14.85
N THR A 62 18.92 -22.83 14.46
CA THR A 62 20.24 -22.22 14.68
C THR A 62 20.88 -21.71 13.40
N GLY A 63 20.21 -21.87 12.26
CA GLY A 63 20.72 -21.41 10.98
C GLY A 63 19.63 -21.33 9.93
N LEU A 64 19.84 -20.44 8.97
CA LEU A 64 18.99 -20.23 7.81
C LEU A 64 19.88 -19.80 6.63
N THR A 65 19.65 -20.40 5.47
CA THR A 65 20.23 -19.97 4.20
C THR A 65 19.12 -19.69 3.19
N LEU A 66 19.39 -18.79 2.24
CA LEU A 66 18.50 -18.43 1.15
C LEU A 66 19.15 -18.69 -0.21
N ALA A 67 18.35 -19.22 -1.13
CA ALA A 67 18.66 -19.31 -2.54
C ALA A 67 17.55 -18.65 -3.36
N THR A 68 17.91 -18.11 -4.52
CA THR A 68 16.99 -17.51 -5.48
C THR A 68 17.11 -18.21 -6.83
N SER A 69 16.00 -18.33 -7.55
CA SER A 69 15.96 -18.83 -8.92
C SER A 69 15.07 -17.91 -9.76
N PRO A 70 15.62 -17.15 -10.74
CA PRO A 70 17.03 -17.09 -11.14
C PRO A 70 17.98 -16.64 -10.01
N ALA A 71 19.26 -17.03 -10.06
CA ALA A 71 20.20 -16.77 -8.98
C ALA A 71 20.74 -15.34 -9.00
N GLY A 72 20.51 -14.58 -7.93
CA GLY A 72 21.12 -13.28 -7.64
C GLY A 72 20.66 -12.11 -8.51
N SER A 73 20.08 -12.38 -9.68
CA SER A 73 19.52 -11.35 -10.54
C SER A 73 18.43 -11.90 -11.46
N ALA A 74 17.45 -11.06 -11.81
CA ALA A 74 16.47 -11.33 -12.84
C ALA A 74 16.08 -10.05 -13.57
N ILE A 75 15.43 -10.20 -14.71
CA ILE A 75 14.77 -9.10 -15.40
C ILE A 75 13.40 -8.90 -14.74
N SER A 76 13.04 -7.65 -14.45
CA SER A 76 11.70 -7.29 -13.96
C SER A 76 10.61 -7.76 -14.94
N GLY A 77 9.48 -8.22 -14.43
CA GLY A 77 8.41 -8.83 -15.25
C GLY A 77 8.28 -10.35 -15.15
N GLY A 78 9.14 -11.00 -14.36
CA GLY A 78 9.12 -12.45 -14.16
C GLY A 78 8.78 -12.86 -12.73
N THR A 79 8.95 -14.14 -12.45
CA THR A 79 8.91 -14.70 -11.10
C THR A 79 10.30 -15.07 -10.62
N VAL A 80 10.54 -14.85 -9.33
CA VAL A 80 11.75 -15.30 -8.65
C VAL A 80 11.34 -16.25 -7.55
N THR A 81 11.74 -17.51 -7.64
CA THR A 81 11.52 -18.49 -6.58
C THR A 81 12.58 -18.31 -5.50
N ILE A 82 12.13 -18.10 -4.27
CA ILE A 82 12.95 -18.03 -3.07
C ILE A 82 12.87 -19.37 -2.35
N SER A 83 14.01 -19.98 -2.06
CA SER A 83 14.11 -21.25 -1.33
C SER A 83 14.94 -21.06 -0.07
N ALA A 84 14.34 -21.36 1.08
CA ALA A 84 14.98 -21.33 2.37
C ALA A 84 15.43 -22.74 2.80
N SER A 85 16.55 -22.83 3.50
CA SER A 85 16.99 -24.06 4.17
C SER A 85 17.42 -23.74 5.59
N SER A 86 16.82 -24.39 6.57
CA SER A 86 17.08 -24.13 7.99
C SER A 86 17.69 -25.32 8.70
N THR A 87 18.47 -25.02 9.73
CA THR A 87 18.99 -26.01 10.67
C THR A 87 18.14 -25.93 11.94
N CYS A 88 17.17 -26.81 12.05
CA CYS A 88 16.25 -26.90 13.20
C CYS A 88 16.38 -28.29 13.86
N PRO A 89 15.83 -28.48 15.07
CA PRO A 89 15.94 -29.76 15.78
C PRO A 89 15.29 -30.92 15.03
N ALA A 90 15.70 -32.15 15.36
CA ALA A 90 15.04 -33.33 14.82
C ALA A 90 13.54 -33.34 15.18
N ASN A 91 12.70 -33.62 14.18
CA ASN A 91 11.24 -33.64 14.26
C ASN A 91 10.54 -32.27 14.40
N SER A 92 11.24 -31.16 14.15
CA SER A 92 10.61 -29.84 14.02
C SER A 92 9.85 -29.67 12.69
N THR A 93 8.77 -28.90 12.69
CA THR A 93 8.07 -28.43 11.47
C THR A 93 8.30 -26.92 11.30
N PRO A 94 9.42 -26.50 10.68
CA PRO A 94 9.73 -25.08 10.54
C PRO A 94 8.79 -24.38 9.55
N GLU A 95 8.36 -23.18 9.93
CA GLU A 95 7.61 -22.22 9.12
C GLU A 95 8.46 -20.98 8.87
N TYR A 96 8.17 -20.30 7.76
CA TYR A 96 9.00 -19.22 7.22
C TYR A 96 8.17 -18.00 6.88
N SER A 97 8.72 -16.82 7.15
CA SER A 97 8.15 -15.55 6.67
C SER A 97 9.17 -14.86 5.76
N TYR A 98 8.71 -14.30 4.66
CA TYR A 98 9.55 -13.65 3.65
C TYR A 98 9.21 -12.17 3.54
N PHE A 99 10.24 -11.35 3.45
CA PHE A 99 10.15 -9.91 3.37
C PHE A 99 11.01 -9.38 2.24
N ILE A 100 10.61 -8.25 1.68
CA ILE A 100 11.39 -7.51 0.67
C ILE A 100 11.66 -6.11 1.19
N GLY A 101 12.87 -5.61 0.99
CA GLY A 101 13.27 -4.26 1.39
C GLY A 101 14.30 -3.64 0.45
N PRO A 102 14.46 -2.30 0.46
CA PRO A 102 15.40 -1.59 -0.41
C PRO A 102 16.85 -1.65 0.10
N SER A 103 17.07 -2.06 1.36
CA SER A 103 18.38 -2.14 1.99
C SER A 103 18.52 -3.40 2.84
N SER A 104 19.75 -3.78 3.18
CA SER A 104 20.04 -4.90 4.08
C SER A 104 19.53 -4.71 5.51
N SER A 105 19.06 -3.51 5.86
CA SER A 105 18.49 -3.15 7.17
C SER A 105 17.00 -2.78 7.10
N GLY A 106 16.38 -2.81 5.92
CA GLY A 106 14.97 -2.43 5.71
C GLY A 106 14.78 -0.98 5.23
N PRO A 107 13.57 -0.41 5.35
CA PRO A 107 12.36 -1.00 5.92
C PRO A 107 11.94 -2.29 5.20
N TRP A 108 11.35 -3.23 5.94
CA TRP A 108 10.98 -4.56 5.43
C TRP A 108 9.47 -4.66 5.22
N ALA A 109 9.04 -4.99 4.01
CA ALA A 109 7.66 -5.29 3.70
C ALA A 109 7.43 -6.81 3.76
N LEU A 110 6.54 -7.26 4.64
CA LEU A 110 6.11 -8.66 4.72
C LEU A 110 5.39 -9.07 3.43
N GLN A 111 5.86 -10.13 2.77
CA GLN A 111 5.27 -10.63 1.52
C GLN A 111 4.55 -11.97 1.69
N ALA A 112 5.04 -12.81 2.60
CA ALA A 112 4.42 -14.08 2.96
C ALA A 112 4.75 -14.41 4.41
N ALA A 113 3.77 -14.88 5.18
CA ALA A 113 3.92 -15.12 6.61
C ALA A 113 3.65 -16.59 6.95
N TRP A 114 4.58 -17.20 7.69
CA TRP A 114 4.45 -18.57 8.24
C TRP A 114 4.03 -19.61 7.20
N VAL A 115 4.69 -19.57 6.05
CA VAL A 115 4.52 -20.51 4.94
C VAL A 115 5.66 -21.54 4.93
N GLY A 116 5.66 -22.45 3.96
CA GLY A 116 6.73 -23.43 3.77
C GLY A 116 8.09 -22.83 3.34
N PRO A 117 9.11 -23.68 3.12
CA PRO A 117 10.47 -23.27 2.81
C PRO A 117 10.65 -22.69 1.40
N THR A 118 9.57 -22.51 0.63
CA THR A 118 9.62 -21.97 -0.72
C THR A 118 8.50 -20.96 -0.91
N TRP A 119 8.85 -19.81 -1.48
CA TRP A 119 7.93 -18.73 -1.80
C TRP A 119 8.29 -18.15 -3.18
N THR A 120 7.28 -17.73 -3.95
CA THR A 120 7.51 -17.14 -5.28
C THR A 120 7.24 -15.64 -5.21
N TRP A 121 8.28 -14.86 -5.48
CA TRP A 121 8.22 -13.42 -5.58
C TRP A 121 7.83 -12.99 -7.00
N GLN A 122 6.74 -12.23 -7.12
CA GLN A 122 6.36 -11.58 -8.38
C GLN A 122 7.18 -10.30 -8.54
N THR A 123 7.95 -10.23 -9.63
CA THR A 123 8.82 -9.07 -9.91
C THR A 123 8.25 -8.15 -10.99
N SER A 124 7.12 -8.52 -11.57
CA SER A 124 6.33 -7.66 -12.46
C SER A 124 6.00 -6.33 -11.78
N GLY A 125 6.21 -5.24 -12.51
CA GLY A 125 5.97 -3.88 -12.03
C GLY A 125 6.99 -3.35 -11.01
N LYS A 126 7.95 -4.16 -10.56
CA LYS A 126 8.97 -3.71 -9.60
C LYS A 126 10.09 -2.98 -10.34
N PRO A 127 10.48 -1.76 -9.90
CA PRO A 127 11.59 -1.01 -10.49
C PRO A 127 12.87 -1.84 -10.61
N ALA A 128 13.68 -1.53 -11.62
CA ALA A 128 15.04 -2.04 -11.64
C ALA A 128 15.81 -1.48 -10.43
N GLY A 129 16.59 -2.32 -9.77
CA GLY A 129 17.32 -1.92 -8.57
C GLY A 129 17.76 -3.10 -7.74
N THR A 130 18.52 -2.78 -6.70
CA THR A 130 18.90 -3.75 -5.68
C THR A 130 17.77 -3.92 -4.69
N TYR A 131 17.29 -5.15 -4.56
CA TYR A 131 16.38 -5.57 -3.52
C TYR A 131 17.12 -6.44 -2.52
N TYR A 132 16.61 -6.48 -1.30
CA TYR A 132 17.01 -7.45 -0.32
C TYR A 132 15.82 -8.35 0.00
N VAL A 133 16.08 -9.66 0.00
CA VAL A 133 15.12 -10.67 0.43
C VAL A 133 15.54 -11.10 1.83
N LEU A 134 14.68 -10.87 2.81
CA LEU A 134 14.86 -11.33 4.19
C LEU A 134 13.94 -12.52 4.43
N ALA A 135 14.47 -13.57 5.04
CA ALA A 135 13.68 -14.70 5.51
C ALA A 135 13.82 -14.88 7.02
N TRP A 136 12.71 -15.22 7.63
CA TRP A 136 12.55 -15.60 9.02
C TRP A 136 12.26 -17.09 9.07
N VAL A 137 12.76 -17.78 10.10
CA VAL A 137 12.38 -19.17 10.39
C VAL A 137 12.02 -19.35 11.86
N SER A 138 11.02 -20.20 12.11
CA SER A 138 10.62 -20.63 13.45
C SER A 138 9.97 -22.01 13.40
N ASP A 139 10.05 -22.80 14.47
CA ASP A 139 9.47 -24.16 14.57
C ASP A 139 8.27 -24.28 15.53
N GLY A 140 7.60 -23.16 15.83
CA GLY A 140 6.41 -23.11 16.68
C GLY A 140 5.61 -21.80 16.52
N PRO A 141 4.53 -21.58 17.29
CA PRO A 141 3.63 -20.43 17.15
C PRO A 141 4.24 -19.15 17.72
N TYR A 142 5.35 -18.70 17.14
CA TYR A 142 6.07 -17.49 17.53
C TYR A 142 5.66 -16.34 16.62
N THR A 143 5.54 -15.13 17.18
CA THR A 143 5.33 -13.89 16.42
C THR A 143 6.64 -13.24 15.94
N VAL A 144 7.77 -13.86 16.26
CA VAL A 144 9.15 -13.37 15.99
C VAL A 144 10.04 -14.52 15.50
N PRO A 145 11.08 -14.25 14.69
CA PRO A 145 11.96 -15.29 14.16
C PRO A 145 12.87 -15.87 15.24
N GLN A 146 13.15 -17.17 15.16
CA GLN A 146 14.25 -17.77 15.90
C GLN A 146 15.60 -17.51 15.23
N PHE A 147 15.60 -17.46 13.89
CA PHE A 147 16.76 -17.08 13.10
C PHE A 147 16.29 -16.30 11.88
N GLN A 148 17.14 -15.39 11.38
CA GLN A 148 16.87 -14.66 10.15
C GLN A 148 18.14 -14.54 9.32
N THR A 149 17.97 -14.42 8.01
CA THR A 149 19.05 -14.12 7.08
C THR A 149 18.51 -13.33 5.90
N SER A 150 19.35 -12.51 5.26
CA SER A 150 18.97 -11.79 4.06
C SER A 150 20.00 -11.98 2.95
N THR A 151 19.55 -11.82 1.71
CA THR A 151 20.41 -11.83 0.52
C THR A 151 20.00 -10.70 -0.43
N ALA A 152 20.98 -10.13 -1.12
CA ALA A 152 20.73 -9.13 -2.15
C ALA A 152 20.26 -9.81 -3.44
N PHE A 153 19.40 -9.12 -4.18
CA PHE A 153 18.87 -9.57 -5.46
C PHE A 153 18.76 -8.38 -6.41
N GLN A 154 19.36 -8.48 -7.59
CA GLN A 154 19.31 -7.42 -8.59
C GLN A 154 18.15 -7.63 -9.54
N LEU A 155 17.24 -6.66 -9.61
CA LEU A 155 16.29 -6.57 -10.71
C LEU A 155 16.85 -5.62 -11.76
N SER A 156 17.07 -6.13 -12.97
CA SER A 156 17.40 -5.30 -14.12
C SER A 156 16.14 -4.99 -14.92
N SER A 157 16.13 -3.83 -15.57
CA SER A 157 15.15 -3.57 -16.62
C SER A 157 15.45 -4.47 -17.82
N ALA A 158 14.40 -4.84 -18.56
CA ALA A 158 14.61 -5.48 -19.85
C ALA A 158 15.40 -4.50 -20.74
N ALA A 159 16.40 -5.00 -21.47
CA ALA A 159 17.18 -4.17 -22.38
C ALA A 159 16.23 -3.46 -23.37
N PRO A 160 16.45 -2.17 -23.68
CA PRO A 160 15.63 -1.47 -24.65
C PRO A 160 15.85 -2.14 -26.01
N THR A 161 14.87 -2.92 -26.48
CA THR A 161 14.80 -3.25 -27.89
C THR A 161 14.64 -1.95 -28.65
N THR A 162 15.57 -1.67 -29.56
CA THR A 162 15.55 -0.49 -30.41
C THR A 162 14.16 -0.34 -31.03
N PRO A 163 13.41 0.73 -30.74
CA PRO A 163 12.07 0.89 -31.29
C PRO A 163 12.21 1.16 -32.79
N THR A 164 11.89 0.17 -33.62
CA THR A 164 11.29 0.49 -34.92
C THR A 164 9.90 0.97 -34.60
N ASP A 165 9.77 2.29 -34.51
CA ASP A 165 8.54 3.07 -34.39
C ASP A 165 7.32 2.35 -34.98
N PRO A 166 6.41 1.80 -34.14
CA PRO A 166 5.01 1.96 -34.43
C PRO A 166 4.62 3.34 -33.88
N SER A 167 4.28 4.23 -34.81
CA SER A 167 3.43 5.40 -34.58
C SER A 167 2.49 5.18 -33.39
N PRO A 168 2.20 6.19 -32.54
CA PRO A 168 1.33 6.02 -31.39
C PRO A 168 -0.06 5.59 -31.87
N THR A 169 -0.30 4.28 -31.92
CA THR A 169 -1.64 3.76 -32.08
C THR A 169 -2.29 3.96 -30.73
N SER A 170 -3.12 4.99 -30.68
CA SER A 170 -4.33 5.08 -29.90
C SER A 170 -4.80 3.70 -29.41
N GLY A 171 -4.32 3.28 -28.25
CA GLY A 171 -5.01 2.31 -27.42
C GLY A 171 -6.14 3.04 -26.69
N SER A 172 -7.04 3.69 -27.43
CA SER A 172 -8.37 3.91 -26.89
C SER A 172 -8.95 2.51 -26.72
N PRO A 173 -9.45 2.12 -25.54
CA PRO A 173 -10.14 0.85 -25.41
C PRO A 173 -11.27 0.89 -26.42
N THR A 174 -11.23 0.02 -27.44
CA THR A 174 -12.33 -0.12 -28.38
C THR A 174 -13.55 -0.59 -27.59
N GLY A 175 -14.38 0.36 -27.14
CA GLY A 175 -15.57 0.10 -26.32
C GLY A 175 -15.90 1.19 -25.27
N ALA A 176 -14.96 2.03 -24.83
CA ALA A 176 -15.23 3.06 -23.83
C ALA A 176 -15.71 4.38 -24.49
N SER A 177 -16.94 4.82 -24.16
CA SER A 177 -17.57 6.00 -24.77
C SER A 177 -18.48 6.76 -23.79
N GLY A 178 -18.02 6.97 -22.56
CA GLY A 178 -18.74 7.75 -21.56
C GLY A 178 -18.91 9.22 -21.90
N PRO A 179 -19.88 9.92 -21.26
CA PRO A 179 -20.11 11.33 -21.51
C PRO A 179 -18.95 12.19 -20.97
N THR A 180 -18.36 13.00 -21.86
CA THR A 180 -17.36 14.01 -21.50
C THR A 180 -17.95 15.39 -21.29
N THR A 181 -19.26 15.55 -21.48
CA THR A 181 -19.97 16.81 -21.23
C THR A 181 -20.37 16.91 -19.77
N ASP A 182 -20.45 18.14 -19.26
CA ASP A 182 -20.87 18.42 -17.91
C ASP A 182 -22.27 17.86 -17.59
N PRO A 183 -22.45 17.23 -16.41
CA PRO A 183 -23.76 16.85 -15.93
C PRO A 183 -24.69 18.06 -15.77
N GLN A 184 -25.99 17.85 -15.99
CA GLN A 184 -26.98 18.92 -15.82
C GLN A 184 -27.20 19.29 -14.35
N THR A 185 -26.93 18.35 -13.44
CA THR A 185 -27.18 18.49 -12.00
C THR A 185 -26.07 17.78 -11.22
N ASN A 186 -25.74 18.31 -10.06
CA ASN A 186 -24.85 17.65 -9.11
C ASN A 186 -25.46 16.35 -8.58
N LEU A 187 -24.59 15.39 -8.28
CA LEU A 187 -24.93 14.20 -7.52
C LEU A 187 -24.60 14.41 -6.05
N SER A 188 -25.44 13.87 -5.17
CA SER A 188 -25.20 13.87 -3.72
C SER A 188 -24.37 12.66 -3.32
N SER A 189 -23.41 12.86 -2.42
CA SER A 189 -22.68 11.77 -1.80
C SER A 189 -23.29 11.30 -0.47
N SER A 190 -22.99 10.04 -0.11
CA SER A 190 -23.27 9.45 1.20
C SER A 190 -22.01 9.28 2.06
N PHE A 191 -20.81 9.46 1.50
CA PHE A 191 -19.55 9.21 2.21
C PHE A 191 -19.36 10.12 3.43
N MET A 192 -19.91 11.34 3.44
CA MET A 192 -19.80 12.27 4.57
C MET A 192 -20.22 11.63 5.91
N ALA A 193 -21.30 10.86 5.92
CA ALA A 193 -21.80 10.24 7.16
C ALA A 193 -20.84 9.16 7.72
N SER A 194 -20.13 8.46 6.84
CA SER A 194 -19.18 7.39 7.20
C SER A 194 -17.80 7.95 7.50
N CYS A 195 -17.33 8.88 6.67
CA CYS A 195 -15.99 9.44 6.72
C CYS A 195 -15.78 10.42 7.87
N TRP A 196 -16.82 11.16 8.27
CA TRP A 196 -16.74 12.08 9.43
C TRP A 196 -16.18 11.42 10.68
N GLN A 197 -16.58 10.17 10.97
CA GLN A 197 -16.13 9.45 12.17
C GLN A 197 -14.87 8.64 11.92
N ALA A 198 -14.72 8.08 10.72
CA ALA A 198 -13.65 7.13 10.41
C ALA A 198 -12.34 7.83 10.01
N GLY A 199 -12.43 9.03 9.44
CA GLY A 199 -11.32 9.79 8.88
C GLY A 199 -11.01 9.43 7.43
N TYR A 200 -10.46 10.41 6.70
CA TYR A 200 -10.24 10.35 5.26
C TYR A 200 -9.39 9.15 4.78
N ALA A 201 -8.35 8.77 5.52
CA ALA A 201 -7.47 7.65 5.15
C ALA A 201 -7.93 6.28 5.69
N SER A 202 -9.20 6.15 6.09
CA SER A 202 -9.72 4.91 6.64
C SER A 202 -10.32 4.03 5.56
N LEU A 203 -10.10 2.72 5.67
CA LEU A 203 -10.69 1.73 4.77
C LEU A 203 -12.23 1.86 4.66
N THR A 204 -12.90 2.17 5.77
CA THR A 204 -14.36 2.38 5.78
C THR A 204 -14.77 3.60 4.95
N CYS A 205 -13.98 4.67 4.99
CA CYS A 205 -14.26 5.87 4.21
C CYS A 205 -14.01 5.61 2.72
N GLU A 206 -12.82 5.11 2.37
CA GLU A 206 -12.43 4.81 0.98
C GLU A 206 -13.40 3.82 0.30
N GLN A 207 -13.93 2.83 1.03
CA GLN A 207 -14.92 1.88 0.49
C GLN A 207 -16.26 2.54 0.14
N VAL A 208 -16.72 3.52 0.93
CA VAL A 208 -17.98 4.23 0.64
C VAL A 208 -17.79 5.24 -0.49
N GLU A 209 -16.62 5.87 -0.58
CA GLU A 209 -16.24 6.76 -1.69
C GLU A 209 -16.25 6.01 -3.02
N ILE A 210 -15.62 4.83 -3.10
CA ILE A 210 -15.68 3.98 -4.30
C ILE A 210 -17.13 3.63 -4.65
N ALA A 211 -17.95 3.24 -3.68
CA ALA A 211 -19.36 2.94 -3.94
C ALA A 211 -20.16 4.15 -4.46
N ASN A 212 -19.75 5.37 -4.08
CA ASN A 212 -20.35 6.62 -4.56
C ASN A 212 -19.91 6.92 -5.99
N ILE A 213 -18.61 6.76 -6.30
CA ILE A 213 -18.06 6.86 -7.66
C ILE A 213 -18.75 5.84 -8.58
N ASP A 214 -18.85 4.58 -8.17
CA ASP A 214 -19.54 3.53 -8.95
C ASP A 214 -21.01 3.87 -9.22
N SER A 215 -21.70 4.45 -8.22
CA SER A 215 -23.10 4.89 -8.38
C SER A 215 -23.22 6.08 -9.33
N ALA A 216 -22.26 7.01 -9.30
CA ALA A 216 -22.20 8.16 -10.19
C ALA A 216 -21.92 7.73 -11.64
N LEU A 217 -20.94 6.85 -11.85
CA LEU A 217 -20.64 6.23 -13.14
C LEU A 217 -21.86 5.49 -13.71
N ALA A 218 -22.57 4.71 -12.89
CA ALA A 218 -23.79 4.05 -13.31
C ALA A 218 -24.89 5.03 -13.76
N SER A 219 -24.97 6.22 -13.14
CA SER A 219 -25.90 7.27 -13.57
C SER A 219 -25.56 7.87 -14.94
N GLU A 220 -24.27 7.81 -15.33
CA GLU A 220 -23.76 8.17 -16.65
C GLU A 220 -23.79 6.99 -17.65
N GLY A 221 -24.30 5.82 -17.24
CA GLY A 221 -24.35 4.60 -18.06
C GLY A 221 -23.01 3.86 -18.17
N LEU A 222 -22.09 4.11 -17.25
CA LEU A 222 -20.76 3.50 -17.17
C LEU A 222 -20.71 2.37 -16.14
N GLY A 223 -19.75 1.47 -16.32
CA GLY A 223 -19.40 0.47 -15.31
C GLY A 223 -18.46 1.04 -14.24
N PRO A 224 -18.22 0.30 -13.15
CA PRO A 224 -17.22 0.63 -12.14
C PRO A 224 -15.83 0.84 -12.74
N LEU A 225 -15.03 1.70 -12.09
CA LEU A 225 -13.61 1.87 -12.41
C LEU A 225 -12.81 0.60 -12.05
N VAL A 226 -11.61 0.49 -12.63
CA VAL A 226 -10.74 -0.66 -12.40
C VAL A 226 -9.64 -0.29 -11.43
N TRP A 227 -9.69 -0.88 -10.24
CA TRP A 227 -8.81 -0.50 -9.14
C TRP A 227 -7.63 -1.47 -8.96
N PRO A 228 -6.41 -0.97 -8.64
CA PRO A 228 -5.34 -1.80 -8.14
C PRO A 228 -5.75 -2.58 -6.90
N SER A 229 -5.27 -3.82 -6.78
CA SER A 229 -5.50 -4.65 -5.59
C SER A 229 -4.95 -4.04 -4.29
N ALA A 230 -3.99 -3.13 -4.42
CA ALA A 230 -3.33 -2.44 -3.31
C ALA A 230 -3.88 -1.03 -3.03
N LEU A 231 -4.96 -0.58 -3.70
CA LEU A 231 -5.45 0.81 -3.68
C LEU A 231 -5.40 1.47 -2.29
N TYR A 232 -6.05 0.85 -1.28
CA TYR A 232 -6.15 1.36 0.09
C TYR A 232 -4.82 1.45 0.87
N SER A 233 -3.73 0.91 0.30
CA SER A 233 -2.39 0.96 0.88
C SER A 233 -1.44 1.87 0.11
N LEU A 234 -1.90 2.43 -1.02
CA LEU A 234 -1.11 3.38 -1.80
C LEU A 234 -1.04 4.73 -1.09
N PRO A 235 0.04 5.49 -1.28
CA PRO A 235 0.05 6.91 -0.97
C PRO A 235 -1.16 7.62 -1.61
N LEU A 236 -1.78 8.53 -0.87
CA LEU A 236 -3.01 9.22 -1.30
C LEU A 236 -2.86 9.95 -2.65
N ALA A 237 -1.68 10.51 -2.92
CA ALA A 237 -1.37 11.12 -4.22
C ALA A 237 -1.44 10.11 -5.38
N GLN A 238 -1.00 8.87 -5.15
CA GLN A 238 -1.10 7.81 -6.15
C GLN A 238 -2.54 7.35 -6.35
N GLN A 239 -3.33 7.27 -5.26
CA GLN A 239 -4.77 7.00 -5.37
C GLN A 239 -5.46 8.07 -6.22
N LEU A 240 -5.17 9.35 -5.98
CA LEU A 240 -5.71 10.49 -6.75
C LEU A 240 -5.37 10.39 -8.25
N PHE A 241 -4.10 10.10 -8.55
CA PHE A 241 -3.65 9.90 -9.92
C PHE A 241 -4.33 8.70 -10.61
N ILE A 242 -4.56 7.61 -9.85
CA ILE A 242 -5.20 6.41 -10.37
C ILE A 242 -6.67 6.67 -10.71
N VAL A 243 -7.46 7.20 -9.77
CA VAL A 243 -8.89 7.47 -10.01
C VAL A 243 -9.07 8.41 -11.20
N THR A 244 -8.25 9.45 -11.28
CA THR A 244 -8.19 10.39 -12.40
C THR A 244 -8.02 9.67 -13.75
N ASN A 245 -7.05 8.77 -13.86
CA ASN A 245 -6.79 8.07 -15.10
C ASN A 245 -7.86 7.04 -15.44
N GLU A 246 -8.43 6.39 -14.42
CA GLU A 246 -9.57 5.48 -14.59
C GLU A 246 -10.81 6.23 -15.11
N GLU A 247 -11.12 7.40 -14.55
CA GLU A 247 -12.21 8.28 -15.02
C GLU A 247 -12.03 8.69 -16.49
N ARG A 248 -10.79 8.99 -16.89
CA ARG A 248 -10.43 9.28 -18.28
C ARG A 248 -10.62 8.05 -19.17
N LEU A 249 -10.14 6.89 -18.75
CA LEU A 249 -10.27 5.64 -19.51
C LEU A 249 -11.73 5.21 -19.69
N ALA A 250 -12.57 5.36 -18.66
CA ALA A 250 -14.01 5.10 -18.73
C ALA A 250 -14.71 5.92 -19.83
N ARG A 251 -14.14 7.08 -20.18
CA ARG A 251 -14.63 7.98 -21.23
C ARG A 251 -13.84 7.91 -22.53
N GLY A 252 -13.00 6.87 -22.70
CA GLY A 252 -12.22 6.64 -23.92
C GLY A 252 -11.07 7.63 -24.12
N LEU A 253 -10.74 8.43 -23.10
CA LEU A 253 -9.64 9.38 -23.12
C LEU A 253 -8.33 8.66 -22.77
N PRO A 254 -7.19 9.06 -23.36
CA PRO A 254 -5.89 8.50 -23.01
C PRO A 254 -5.52 8.85 -21.55
N PRO A 255 -4.90 7.91 -20.83
CA PRO A 255 -4.38 8.17 -19.49
C PRO A 255 -3.16 9.10 -19.57
N ILE A 256 -2.91 9.79 -18.48
CA ILE A 256 -1.71 10.60 -18.27
C ILE A 256 -0.55 9.67 -17.94
N SER A 257 0.64 9.97 -18.47
CA SER A 257 1.76 9.03 -18.46
C SER A 257 2.35 8.79 -17.07
N GLY A 258 2.32 9.79 -16.19
CA GLY A 258 2.83 9.67 -14.83
C GLY A 258 2.75 10.98 -14.03
N MET A 259 3.02 10.84 -12.74
CA MET A 259 3.23 11.90 -11.75
C MET A 259 4.68 12.39 -11.84
N ALA A 260 4.85 13.67 -12.18
CA ALA A 260 6.13 14.31 -12.31
C ALA A 260 6.54 14.95 -10.98
N THR A 261 7.77 14.71 -10.53
CA THR A 261 8.25 15.17 -9.22
C THR A 261 8.15 16.68 -9.04
N GLU A 262 8.41 17.47 -10.08
CA GLU A 262 8.25 18.93 -10.01
C GLU A 262 6.78 19.38 -9.94
N ALA A 263 5.86 18.64 -10.58
CA ALA A 263 4.43 18.93 -10.53
C ALA A 263 3.84 18.50 -9.17
N ASP A 264 4.30 17.39 -8.60
CA ASP A 264 3.98 16.96 -7.24
C ASP A 264 4.38 18.03 -6.20
N ALA A 265 5.49 18.75 -6.42
CA ALA A 265 5.90 19.83 -5.55
C ALA A 265 4.93 21.04 -5.59
N ASN A 266 4.42 21.37 -6.77
CA ASN A 266 3.39 22.41 -6.92
C ASN A 266 2.07 21.98 -6.27
N ALA A 267 1.63 20.74 -6.53
CA ALA A 267 0.43 20.18 -5.92
C ALA A 267 0.55 20.14 -4.39
N LEU A 268 1.71 19.76 -3.86
CA LEU A 268 1.96 19.79 -2.42
C LEU A 268 1.87 21.22 -1.86
N ALA A 269 2.36 22.21 -2.58
CA ALA A 269 2.27 23.61 -2.18
C ALA A 269 0.82 24.12 -2.18
N GLY A 270 0.03 23.76 -3.21
CA GLY A 270 -1.40 24.09 -3.29
C GLY A 270 -2.21 23.42 -2.18
N ALA A 271 -2.02 22.11 -1.98
CA ALA A 271 -2.63 21.34 -0.90
C ALA A 271 -2.33 21.93 0.50
N GLN A 272 -1.09 22.38 0.74
CA GLN A 272 -0.72 23.04 2.01
C GLN A 272 -1.34 24.42 2.19
N ALA A 273 -1.59 25.13 1.08
CA ALA A 273 -2.16 26.47 1.07
C ALA A 273 -3.69 26.48 0.93
N ALA A 274 -4.33 25.31 0.78
CA ALA A 274 -5.77 25.16 0.58
C ALA A 274 -6.28 25.95 -0.65
N GLN A 275 -5.62 25.76 -1.79
CA GLN A 275 -5.88 26.45 -3.06
C GLN A 275 -5.35 25.60 -4.22
N ASP A 276 -5.78 25.90 -5.45
CA ASP A 276 -5.30 25.24 -6.67
C ASP A 276 -3.77 25.34 -6.86
N PRO A 277 -3.16 24.35 -7.54
CA PRO A 277 -1.73 24.29 -7.75
C PRO A 277 -1.28 25.44 -8.65
N GLN A 278 -0.12 26.01 -8.33
CA GLN A 278 0.50 27.06 -9.13
C GLN A 278 1.25 26.47 -10.33
N SER A 279 0.48 25.95 -11.29
CA SER A 279 0.94 25.06 -12.35
C SER A 279 1.85 25.68 -13.42
N GLN A 280 2.03 27.00 -13.38
CA GLN A 280 2.86 27.76 -14.34
C GLN A 280 4.36 27.69 -14.06
N GLN A 281 4.79 26.97 -13.02
CA GLN A 281 6.18 26.95 -12.57
C GLN A 281 7.04 25.86 -13.23
N LEU A 282 6.44 24.96 -14.02
CA LEU A 282 7.17 23.87 -14.65
C LEU A 282 8.01 24.35 -15.86
N PRO A 283 9.28 23.94 -15.99
CA PRO A 283 10.12 24.33 -17.12
C PRO A 283 9.52 23.96 -18.48
N GLY A 284 9.26 24.97 -19.31
CA GLY A 284 8.77 24.77 -20.68
C GLY A 284 7.29 24.38 -20.77
N VAL A 285 6.52 24.48 -19.68
CA VAL A 285 5.07 24.27 -19.69
C VAL A 285 4.39 25.19 -20.69
N ILE A 286 3.45 24.63 -21.47
CA ILE A 286 2.71 25.38 -22.49
C ILE A 286 1.19 25.36 -22.27
N ALA A 287 0.70 24.46 -21.41
CA ALA A 287 -0.67 24.42 -20.93
C ALA A 287 -0.67 23.74 -19.56
N SER A 288 -1.50 24.23 -18.64
CA SER A 288 -1.67 23.59 -17.35
C SER A 288 -3.02 23.90 -16.73
N PHE A 289 -3.47 22.97 -15.90
CA PHE A 289 -4.75 22.97 -15.20
C PHE A 289 -4.55 22.49 -13.77
N GLY A 290 -5.48 22.77 -12.87
CA GLY A 290 -5.28 22.56 -11.45
C GLY A 290 -6.59 22.45 -10.70
N ASN A 291 -6.71 21.41 -9.90
CA ASN A 291 -7.85 21.19 -9.03
C ASN A 291 -7.40 21.10 -7.59
N TRP A 292 -8.10 21.80 -6.70
CA TRP A 292 -7.98 21.62 -5.26
C TRP A 292 -9.34 21.27 -4.65
N ALA A 293 -9.32 20.46 -3.58
CA ALA A 293 -10.47 20.22 -2.72
C ALA A 293 -10.05 19.99 -1.27
N GLU A 294 -10.85 20.51 -0.35
CA GLU A 294 -10.89 20.08 1.04
C GLU A 294 -12.00 19.03 1.20
N ASP A 295 -11.65 17.76 1.33
CA ASP A 295 -12.63 16.66 1.36
C ASP A 295 -12.13 15.43 2.13
N TYR A 296 -12.90 14.35 2.16
CA TYR A 296 -12.64 13.09 2.87
C TYR A 296 -11.59 12.18 2.22
N GLY A 297 -10.72 12.70 1.37
CA GLY A 297 -9.65 11.93 0.75
C GLY A 297 -9.59 12.15 -0.75
N PRO A 298 -8.62 11.51 -1.43
CA PRO A 298 -8.45 11.65 -2.87
C PRO A 298 -9.67 11.16 -3.68
N LEU A 299 -10.36 10.10 -3.22
CA LEU A 299 -11.52 9.56 -3.94
C LEU A 299 -12.77 10.43 -3.74
N ALA A 300 -12.98 11.02 -2.56
CA ALA A 300 -14.03 12.01 -2.36
C ALA A 300 -13.78 13.29 -3.17
N SER A 301 -12.53 13.79 -3.18
CA SER A 301 -12.15 14.93 -4.02
C SER A 301 -12.43 14.68 -5.50
N ASP A 302 -12.05 13.50 -6.02
CA ASP A 302 -12.39 13.12 -7.39
C ASP A 302 -13.91 13.07 -7.62
N PHE A 303 -14.68 12.47 -6.70
CA PHE A 303 -16.14 12.46 -6.79
C PHE A 303 -16.72 13.86 -6.89
N ASP A 304 -16.26 14.78 -6.04
CA ASP A 304 -16.79 16.15 -6.01
C ASP A 304 -16.41 16.90 -7.29
N TRP A 305 -15.17 16.79 -7.75
CA TRP A 305 -14.71 17.36 -9.02
C TRP A 305 -15.48 16.82 -10.23
N MET A 306 -15.73 15.52 -10.27
CA MET A 306 -16.36 14.86 -11.41
C MET A 306 -17.89 14.99 -11.40
N TYR A 307 -18.53 14.94 -10.24
CA TYR A 307 -19.98 14.71 -10.14
C TYR A 307 -20.73 15.75 -9.31
N ASN A 308 -20.03 16.64 -8.59
CA ASN A 308 -20.63 17.65 -7.73
C ASN A 308 -19.88 18.99 -7.83
N ASP A 309 -19.62 19.43 -9.06
CA ASP A 309 -18.85 20.66 -9.35
C ASP A 309 -19.69 21.77 -10.03
N GLY A 310 -20.99 21.51 -10.23
CA GLY A 310 -21.95 22.41 -10.84
C GLY A 310 -22.74 23.28 -9.85
N PRO A 311 -23.69 24.09 -10.33
CA PRO A 311 -24.38 25.08 -9.51
C PRO A 311 -25.06 24.49 -8.27
N GLY A 312 -24.75 25.05 -7.10
CA GLY A 312 -25.26 24.59 -5.80
C GLY A 312 -24.40 23.52 -5.11
N SER A 313 -23.20 23.24 -5.64
CA SER A 313 -22.17 22.45 -4.97
C SER A 313 -21.40 23.28 -3.93
N PHE A 314 -20.35 22.68 -3.37
CA PHE A 314 -19.36 23.35 -2.53
C PHE A 314 -18.26 24.08 -3.33
N ASN A 315 -18.25 23.98 -4.66
CA ASN A 315 -17.30 24.72 -5.49
C ASN A 315 -17.58 26.23 -5.39
N VAL A 316 -16.65 26.93 -4.73
CA VAL A 316 -16.74 28.37 -4.44
C VAL A 316 -16.71 29.23 -5.70
N ASP A 317 -16.11 28.75 -6.78
CA ASP A 317 -16.05 29.42 -8.08
C ASP A 317 -17.31 29.16 -8.93
N CYS A 318 -18.16 28.21 -8.52
CA CYS A 318 -19.47 27.94 -9.09
C CYS A 318 -20.63 28.54 -8.27
N SER A 319 -20.57 29.85 -8.03
CA SER A 319 -21.57 30.57 -7.23
C SER A 319 -22.99 30.62 -7.80
N SER A 320 -23.17 30.43 -9.12
CA SER A 320 -24.49 30.43 -9.77
C SER A 320 -24.43 29.73 -11.13
N SER A 321 -25.61 29.41 -11.70
CA SER A 321 -25.69 28.86 -13.05
C SER A 321 -25.04 29.80 -14.07
N GLY A 322 -24.02 29.31 -14.78
CA GLY A 322 -23.24 30.06 -15.76
C GLY A 322 -21.96 30.71 -15.23
N SER A 323 -21.62 30.57 -13.94
CA SER A 323 -20.30 30.96 -13.44
C SER A 323 -19.19 30.15 -14.13
N ALA A 324 -18.07 30.79 -14.44
CA ALA A 324 -16.98 30.18 -15.21
C ALA A 324 -16.29 29.02 -14.46
N GLY A 325 -16.35 29.00 -13.13
CA GLY A 325 -15.80 27.91 -12.32
C GLY A 325 -16.67 26.66 -12.25
N CYS A 326 -17.91 26.70 -12.75
CA CYS A 326 -18.78 25.52 -12.74
C CYS A 326 -18.21 24.42 -13.65
N TRP A 327 -18.08 23.23 -13.09
CA TRP A 327 -17.53 22.05 -13.76
C TRP A 327 -16.09 22.21 -14.25
N VAL A 328 -15.36 23.23 -13.80
CA VAL A 328 -13.97 23.42 -14.24
C VAL A 328 -13.10 22.25 -13.81
N HIS A 329 -13.33 21.69 -12.62
CA HIS A 329 -12.53 20.58 -12.12
C HIS A 329 -12.76 19.29 -12.93
N ARG A 330 -14.03 19.00 -13.30
CA ARG A 330 -14.37 17.91 -14.22
C ARG A 330 -13.70 18.13 -15.57
N ASN A 331 -13.79 19.35 -16.09
CA ASN A 331 -13.24 19.70 -17.39
C ASN A 331 -11.71 19.58 -17.41
N ASP A 332 -11.03 19.85 -16.30
CA ASP A 332 -9.59 19.68 -16.14
C ASP A 332 -9.20 18.19 -16.14
N ILE A 333 -9.92 17.34 -15.39
CA ILE A 333 -9.71 15.87 -15.41
C ILE A 333 -9.97 15.29 -16.79
N LEU A 334 -11.03 15.74 -17.45
CA LEU A 334 -11.44 15.29 -18.78
C LEU A 334 -10.82 16.11 -19.90
N ALA A 335 -9.83 16.98 -19.62
CA ALA A 335 -9.18 17.83 -20.59
C ALA A 335 -8.42 16.98 -21.62
N ASN A 336 -9.17 16.53 -22.63
CA ASN A 336 -8.77 15.99 -23.92
C ASN A 336 -10.01 15.83 -24.82
N THR A 337 -10.89 16.83 -24.86
CA THR A 337 -12.15 16.75 -25.61
C THR A 337 -11.96 17.13 -27.09
N ALA A 338 -12.86 16.66 -27.95
CA ALA A 338 -12.86 16.86 -29.40
C ALA A 338 -12.86 18.34 -29.88
N ALA A 339 -13.04 19.31 -28.98
CA ALA A 339 -12.92 20.74 -29.26
C ALA A 339 -11.46 21.26 -29.15
N ALA A 340 -10.58 20.53 -28.45
CA ALA A 340 -9.16 20.84 -28.28
C ALA A 340 -8.35 19.53 -28.21
N PRO A 341 -8.17 18.82 -29.33
CA PRO A 341 -7.34 17.63 -29.34
C PRO A 341 -5.90 18.05 -29.13
N LEU A 342 -5.35 17.81 -27.94
CA LEU A 342 -3.92 17.94 -27.74
C LEU A 342 -3.27 16.65 -28.23
N ILE A 343 -3.16 16.57 -29.56
CA ILE A 343 -1.92 16.02 -30.10
C ILE A 343 -0.84 16.92 -29.50
N ALA A 344 -0.24 16.45 -28.41
CA ALA A 344 0.88 17.14 -27.78
C ALA A 344 1.86 17.48 -28.91
N PRO A 345 2.34 18.73 -29.02
CA PRO A 345 3.34 19.06 -30.02
C PRO A 345 4.48 18.05 -29.94
N GLY A 346 5.08 17.69 -31.08
CA GLY A 346 6.15 16.70 -31.10
C GLY A 346 7.22 17.03 -30.04
N GLY A 347 7.45 16.11 -29.10
CA GLY A 347 8.36 16.31 -27.97
C GLY A 347 7.72 16.81 -26.68
N TYR A 348 6.40 16.97 -26.61
CA TYR A 348 5.64 17.29 -25.39
C TYR A 348 4.82 16.09 -24.90
N VAL A 349 4.54 16.07 -23.60
CA VAL A 349 3.71 15.05 -22.95
C VAL A 349 2.89 15.69 -21.82
N TRP A 350 1.70 15.15 -21.59
CA TRP A 350 0.91 15.45 -20.40
C TRP A 350 1.48 14.69 -19.20
N ALA A 351 1.75 15.42 -18.12
CA ALA A 351 2.14 14.90 -16.82
C ALA A 351 1.15 15.37 -15.75
N ALA A 352 1.02 14.57 -14.70
CA ALA A 352 0.27 14.94 -13.52
C ALA A 352 1.23 15.41 -12.42
N GLY A 353 0.73 16.23 -11.51
CA GLY A 353 1.25 16.40 -10.16
C GLY A 353 0.13 16.09 -9.18
N ALA A 354 0.37 15.35 -8.11
CA ALA A 354 -0.66 15.06 -7.13
C ALA A 354 -0.13 15.12 -5.70
N ALA A 355 -0.94 15.68 -4.80
CA ALA A 355 -0.63 15.67 -3.38
C ALA A 355 -1.92 15.67 -2.56
N CYS A 356 -1.90 14.98 -1.41
CA CYS A 356 -2.91 15.13 -0.39
C CYS A 356 -2.25 15.28 0.97
N VAL A 357 -2.63 16.30 1.73
CA VAL A 357 -2.13 16.56 3.09
C VAL A 357 -3.29 16.60 4.07
N PRO A 358 -3.10 16.18 5.34
CA PRO A 358 -4.14 16.31 6.36
C PRO A 358 -4.58 17.77 6.52
N ASN A 359 -5.89 18.00 6.66
CA ASN A 359 -6.37 19.32 7.04
C ASN A 359 -6.01 19.61 8.51
N THR A 360 -5.42 20.78 8.77
CA THR A 360 -4.91 21.13 10.10
C THR A 360 -6.00 21.52 11.10
N SER A 361 -7.17 21.93 10.60
CA SER A 361 -8.31 22.36 11.43
C SER A 361 -9.35 21.25 11.60
N MET A 362 -9.53 20.40 10.59
CA MET A 362 -10.48 19.29 10.57
C MET A 362 -9.76 18.00 10.21
N THR A 363 -9.20 17.32 11.22
CA THR A 363 -8.29 16.17 11.01
C THR A 363 -8.92 14.95 10.32
N PHE A 364 -10.24 14.93 10.16
CA PHE A 364 -10.97 13.92 9.39
C PHE A 364 -11.05 14.24 7.89
N LEU A 365 -10.62 15.43 7.46
CA LEU A 365 -10.48 15.86 6.06
C LEU A 365 -9.01 15.91 5.63
N SER A 366 -8.81 15.93 4.32
CA SER A 366 -7.56 16.22 3.63
C SER A 366 -7.74 17.37 2.66
N ASN A 367 -6.65 18.10 2.40
CA ASN A 367 -6.54 18.96 1.23
C ASN A 367 -5.85 18.15 0.13
N CYS A 368 -6.57 17.86 -0.94
CA CYS A 368 -6.05 17.17 -2.11
C CYS A 368 -5.93 18.15 -3.28
N ASP A 369 -4.85 17.99 -4.03
CA ASP A 369 -4.47 18.88 -5.11
C ASP A 369 -3.95 18.06 -6.28
N LEU A 370 -4.39 18.41 -7.48
CA LEU A 370 -4.10 17.74 -8.74
C LEU A 370 -3.74 18.76 -9.81
N GLU A 371 -2.52 18.69 -10.30
CA GLU A 371 -2.02 19.47 -11.43
C GLU A 371 -1.98 18.61 -12.69
N TYR A 372 -2.36 19.19 -13.82
CA TYR A 372 -2.05 18.67 -15.14
C TYR A 372 -1.19 19.65 -15.89
N ALA A 373 -0.08 19.21 -16.45
CA ALA A 373 0.80 20.08 -17.21
C ALA A 373 1.27 19.43 -18.51
N LEU A 374 1.20 20.21 -19.59
CA LEU A 374 1.76 19.87 -20.90
C LEU A 374 3.16 20.46 -20.98
N VAL A 375 4.16 19.59 -20.89
CA VAL A 375 5.58 19.96 -20.76
C VAL A 375 6.45 19.18 -21.75
N PRO A 376 7.70 19.61 -22.00
CA PRO A 376 8.62 18.83 -22.83
C PRO A 376 8.89 17.44 -22.23
N ALA A 377 8.79 16.38 -23.04
CA ALA A 377 8.99 15.01 -22.56
C ALA A 377 10.40 14.77 -21.99
N ALA A 378 11.40 15.53 -22.46
CA ALA A 378 12.79 15.41 -22.00
C ALA A 378 13.06 16.06 -20.63
N SER A 379 12.13 16.87 -20.10
CA SER A 379 12.32 17.60 -18.83
C SER A 379 11.69 16.91 -17.62
N LEU A 380 11.12 15.72 -17.79
CA LEU A 380 10.36 15.05 -16.72
C LEU A 380 11.14 13.92 -16.06
N SER A 381 11.07 13.89 -14.73
CA SER A 381 11.31 12.71 -13.92
C SER A 381 9.98 12.29 -13.31
N TYR A 382 9.56 11.05 -13.58
CA TYR A 382 8.37 10.48 -12.95
C TYR A 382 8.76 9.70 -11.70
N ASP A 383 8.05 9.92 -10.59
CA ASP A 383 8.16 9.11 -9.37
C ASP A 383 7.10 7.99 -9.34
N PHE A 384 5.96 8.20 -10.00
CA PHE A 384 4.93 7.21 -10.26
C PHE A 384 4.39 7.32 -11.69
N THR A 385 4.15 6.20 -12.35
CA THR A 385 3.75 6.14 -13.76
C THR A 385 2.45 5.35 -13.91
N TRP A 386 1.70 5.63 -14.97
CA TRP A 386 0.51 4.83 -15.29
C TRP A 386 0.87 3.36 -15.54
N ALA A 387 2.05 3.08 -16.10
CA ALA A 387 2.54 1.73 -16.27
C ALA A 387 2.73 0.99 -14.93
N GLN A 388 3.14 1.68 -13.86
CA GLN A 388 3.20 1.10 -12.52
C GLN A 388 1.80 0.83 -11.97
N ALA A 389 0.85 1.75 -12.13
CA ALA A 389 -0.54 1.53 -11.74
C ALA A 389 -1.17 0.32 -12.46
N LEU A 390 -0.96 0.19 -13.78
CA LEU A 390 -1.42 -0.97 -14.57
C LEU A 390 -0.83 -2.28 -14.05
N ALA A 391 0.45 -2.29 -13.66
CA ALA A 391 1.11 -3.48 -13.12
C ALA A 391 0.51 -3.94 -11.77
N GLU A 392 -0.19 -3.05 -11.06
CA GLU A 392 -0.85 -3.32 -9.78
C GLU A 392 -2.35 -3.63 -9.92
N GLY A 393 -2.88 -3.55 -11.14
CA GLY A 393 -4.24 -3.95 -11.50
C GLY A 393 -5.14 -2.82 -11.99
N ALA A 394 -4.67 -1.58 -12.13
CA ALA A 394 -5.44 -0.53 -12.79
C ALA A 394 -5.65 -0.85 -14.28
N GLY A 395 -6.67 -0.27 -14.90
CA GLY A 395 -6.89 -0.19 -16.34
C GLY A 395 -7.14 -1.52 -17.08
N ALA A 396 -7.24 -2.63 -16.35
CA ALA A 396 -7.55 -3.93 -16.92
C ALA A 396 -9.05 -4.02 -17.27
N PRO A 397 -9.46 -4.25 -18.53
CA PRO A 397 -10.87 -4.46 -18.84
C PRO A 397 -11.40 -5.64 -18.02
N THR A 398 -12.57 -5.47 -17.42
CA THR A 398 -13.30 -6.58 -16.81
C THR A 398 -13.56 -7.65 -17.90
N PRO A 399 -13.19 -8.92 -17.65
CA PRO A 399 -13.37 -10.01 -18.62
C PRO A 399 -14.81 -10.18 -19.11
#